data_AF-A0A9X0HQM4-F1
#
_entry.id   AF-A0A9X0HQM4-F1
#
_cell.length_a   1.000
_cell.length_b   1.000
_cell.length_c   1.000
_cell.angle_alpha   90.00
_cell.angle_beta   90.00
_cell.angle_gamma   90.00
#
_symmetry.space_group_name_H-M   'P 1'
#
loop_
_entity.id
_entity.type
_entity.pdbx_description
1 polymer ?
#
loop_
_entity_poly.entity_id
_entity_poly.type
_entity_poly.pdbx_seq_one_letter_code
_entity_poly.pdbx_strand_id
1 'polypeptide(L)'
;MSELQVDEATVAAVAGDLRAVAEETRSGLSGLDGQLSRLLGSGWTGQAGSAFGDVWQRWHEGAAQLLGGLDKMAALLDDAAEAYHQTDTSGGDAIDSAGM
;
A
#
# COMPACT_ATOMS: atom_id res chain seq x y z
N MET A 1 -10.35 5.75 -27.31
CA MET A 1 -9.07 6.31 -26.82
C MET A 1 -9.27 7.20 -25.59
N SER A 2 -10.10 8.26 -25.62
CA SER A 2 -10.23 9.15 -24.44
C SER A 2 -10.79 8.50 -23.16
N GLU A 3 -11.69 7.51 -23.24
CA GLU A 3 -12.29 6.88 -22.05
C GLU A 3 -11.30 5.91 -21.37
N LEU A 4 -10.57 5.11 -22.14
CA LEU A 4 -9.56 4.17 -21.63
C LEU A 4 -8.36 4.88 -20.99
N GLN A 5 -7.90 5.99 -21.57
CA GLN A 5 -6.85 6.82 -20.97
C GLN A 5 -7.27 7.46 -19.63
N VAL A 6 -8.56 7.80 -19.48
CA VAL A 6 -9.10 8.34 -18.22
C VAL A 6 -9.16 7.22 -17.16
N ASP A 7 -9.55 6.02 -17.54
CA ASP A 7 -9.58 4.86 -16.64
C ASP A 7 -8.16 4.46 -16.18
N GLU A 8 -7.18 4.42 -17.08
CA GLU A 8 -5.77 4.17 -16.75
C GLU A 8 -5.22 5.20 -15.75
N ALA A 9 -5.42 6.50 -16.04
CA ALA A 9 -4.98 7.58 -15.16
C ALA A 9 -5.66 7.51 -13.78
N THR A 10 -6.93 7.10 -13.73
CA THR A 10 -7.67 6.93 -12.47
C THR A 10 -7.10 5.76 -11.66
N VAL A 11 -6.83 4.63 -12.30
CA VAL A 11 -6.24 3.45 -11.66
C VAL A 11 -4.84 3.76 -11.10
N ALA A 12 -4.01 4.44 -11.88
CA ALA A 12 -2.67 4.87 -11.45
C ALA A 12 -2.74 5.86 -10.27
N ALA A 13 -3.69 6.79 -10.28
CA ALA A 13 -3.90 7.72 -9.17
C ALA A 13 -4.25 6.98 -7.87
N VAL A 14 -5.20 6.04 -7.92
CA VAL A 14 -5.59 5.24 -6.75
C VAL A 14 -4.42 4.39 -6.22
N ALA A 15 -3.60 3.82 -7.12
CA ALA A 15 -2.39 3.11 -6.72
C ALA A 15 -1.40 4.03 -5.97
N GLY A 16 -1.24 5.27 -6.44
CA GLY A 16 -0.47 6.31 -5.76
C GLY A 16 -1.01 6.65 -4.37
N ASP A 17 -2.33 6.82 -4.25
CA ASP A 17 -2.99 7.10 -2.97
C ASP A 17 -2.77 5.96 -1.95
N LEU A 18 -2.87 4.71 -2.39
CA LEU A 18 -2.61 3.55 -1.53
C LEU A 18 -1.19 3.52 -1.00
N ARG A 19 -0.18 3.86 -1.84
CA ARG A 19 1.22 3.97 -1.40
C ARG A 19 1.39 5.10 -0.40
N ALA A 20 0.78 6.24 -0.64
CA ALA A 20 0.84 7.38 0.27
C ALA A 20 0.26 7.01 1.65
N VAL A 21 -0.89 6.33 1.69
CA VAL A 21 -1.49 5.82 2.92
C VAL A 21 -0.60 4.78 3.60
N ALA A 22 0.04 3.88 2.83
CA ALA A 22 0.97 2.89 3.38
C ALA A 22 2.17 3.57 4.07
N GLU A 23 2.77 4.58 3.42
CA GLU A 23 3.92 5.31 3.97
C GLU A 23 3.55 6.14 5.20
N GLU A 24 2.42 6.85 5.17
CA GLU A 24 1.93 7.59 6.34
C GLU A 24 1.66 6.64 7.52
N THR A 25 1.02 5.50 7.25
CA THR A 25 0.76 4.47 8.25
C THR A 25 2.05 3.91 8.81
N ARG A 26 3.03 3.58 7.96
CA ARG A 26 4.36 3.07 8.36
C ARG A 26 5.07 4.05 9.29
N SER A 27 5.04 5.34 8.95
CA SER A 27 5.61 6.41 9.76
C SER A 27 4.93 6.53 11.12
N GLY A 28 3.60 6.54 11.16
CA GLY A 28 2.82 6.60 12.39
C GLY A 28 3.07 5.39 13.30
N LEU A 29 3.10 4.19 12.73
CA LEU A 29 3.41 2.95 13.45
C LEU A 29 4.82 2.99 14.06
N SER A 30 5.84 3.41 13.29
CA SER A 30 7.22 3.57 13.80
C SER A 30 7.30 4.58 14.95
N GLY A 31 6.56 5.69 14.85
CA GLY A 31 6.47 6.69 15.92
C GLY A 31 5.85 6.15 17.21
N LEU A 32 4.80 5.33 17.11
CA LEU A 32 4.19 4.65 18.26
C LEU A 32 5.09 3.55 18.82
N ASP A 33 5.75 2.79 17.95
CA ASP A 33 6.73 1.75 18.31
C ASP A 33 7.83 2.29 19.22
N GLY A 34 8.47 3.39 18.82
CA GLY A 34 9.53 3.99 19.62
C GLY A 34 9.05 4.49 20.99
N GLN A 35 7.80 4.95 21.12
CA GLN A 35 7.23 5.41 22.40
C GLN A 35 6.91 4.24 23.33
N LEU A 36 6.27 3.21 22.79
CA LEU A 36 5.81 2.06 23.57
C LEU A 36 6.96 1.12 23.93
N SER A 37 7.96 0.96 23.06
CA SER A 37 9.21 0.27 23.39
C SER A 37 9.96 0.93 24.55
N ARG A 38 9.96 2.28 24.61
CA ARG A 38 10.55 3.01 25.76
C ARG A 38 9.75 2.79 27.04
N LEU A 39 8.42 2.80 26.98
CA LEU A 39 7.57 2.52 28.13
C LEU A 39 7.79 1.11 28.67
N LEU A 40 7.81 0.09 27.80
CA LEU A 40 8.06 -1.29 28.20
C LEU A 40 9.50 -1.50 28.71
N GLY A 41 10.47 -0.81 28.11
CA GLY A 41 11.87 -0.81 28.55
C GLY A 41 12.13 -0.07 29.87
N SER A 42 11.19 0.77 30.35
CA SER A 42 11.35 1.55 31.58
C SER A 42 11.26 0.73 32.88
N GLY A 43 11.04 -0.58 32.79
CA GLY A 43 10.85 -1.48 33.94
C GLY A 43 9.38 -1.67 34.32
N TRP A 44 8.44 -1.33 33.44
CA TRP A 44 7.02 -1.64 33.63
C TRP A 44 6.81 -3.15 33.58
N THR A 45 6.46 -3.74 34.72
CA THR A 45 6.40 -5.20 34.92
C THR A 45 5.13 -5.60 35.69
N GLY A 46 4.97 -6.91 35.96
CA GLY A 46 3.77 -7.48 36.56
C GLY A 46 2.68 -7.82 35.53
N GLN A 47 1.53 -8.29 36.01
CA GLN A 47 0.46 -8.82 35.15
C GLN A 47 -0.01 -7.83 34.07
N ALA A 48 -0.10 -6.54 34.41
CA ALA A 48 -0.50 -5.50 33.45
C ALA A 48 0.55 -5.28 32.36
N GLY A 49 1.85 -5.30 32.71
CA GLY A 49 2.94 -5.17 31.74
C GLY A 49 3.00 -6.36 30.78
N SER A 50 2.84 -7.58 31.30
CA SER A 50 2.78 -8.79 30.46
C SER A 50 1.57 -8.78 29.50
N ALA A 51 0.37 -8.48 30.01
CA ALA A 51 -0.83 -8.42 29.17
C ALA A 51 -0.73 -7.33 28.09
N PHE A 52 -0.09 -6.21 28.39
CA PHE A 52 0.19 -5.19 27.39
C PHE A 52 1.20 -5.68 26.35
N GLY A 53 2.26 -6.37 26.75
CA GLY A 53 3.24 -6.98 25.84
C GLY A 53 2.60 -7.94 24.83
N ASP A 54 1.61 -8.72 25.25
CA ASP A 54 0.88 -9.61 24.35
C ASP A 54 0.02 -8.84 23.34
N VAL A 55 -0.61 -7.73 23.76
CA VAL A 55 -1.33 -6.84 22.84
C VAL A 55 -0.35 -6.17 21.87
N TRP A 56 0.82 -5.79 22.37
CA TRP A 56 1.88 -5.13 21.60
C TRP A 56 2.38 -6.00 20.45
N GLN A 57 2.65 -7.28 20.71
CA GLN A 57 3.04 -8.22 19.66
C GLN A 57 1.96 -8.40 18.59
N ARG A 58 0.70 -8.57 19.00
CA ARG A 58 -0.44 -8.68 18.08
C ARG A 58 -0.64 -7.41 17.24
N TRP A 59 -0.37 -6.25 17.82
CA TRP A 59 -0.41 -4.99 17.09
C TRP A 59 0.64 -4.95 15.97
N HIS A 60 1.87 -5.38 16.21
CA HIS A 60 2.90 -5.49 15.17
C HIS A 60 2.49 -6.42 14.02
N GLU A 61 1.89 -7.57 14.34
CA GLU A 61 1.39 -8.51 13.33
C GLU A 61 0.28 -7.87 12.47
N GLY A 62 -0.70 -7.22 13.10
CA GLY A 62 -1.77 -6.52 12.38
C GLY A 62 -1.26 -5.36 11.53
N ALA A 63 -0.30 -4.60 12.05
CA ALA A 63 0.37 -3.52 11.32
C ALA A 63 1.10 -4.03 10.07
N ALA A 64 1.84 -5.15 10.17
CA ALA A 64 2.49 -5.77 9.03
C ALA A 64 1.48 -6.27 7.98
N GLN A 65 0.36 -6.86 8.42
CA GLN A 65 -0.71 -7.30 7.52
C GLN A 65 -1.37 -6.14 6.78
N LEU A 66 -1.66 -5.03 7.49
CA LEU A 66 -2.25 -3.83 6.89
C LEU A 66 -1.32 -3.25 5.81
N LEU A 67 -0.05 -3.02 6.14
CA LEU A 67 0.93 -2.48 5.20
C LEU A 67 1.10 -3.39 3.98
N GLY A 68 1.26 -4.70 4.20
CA GLY A 68 1.35 -5.65 3.10
C GLY A 68 0.10 -5.70 2.22
N GLY A 69 -1.09 -5.50 2.80
CA GLY A 69 -2.34 -5.38 2.04
C GLY A 69 -2.38 -4.13 1.16
N LEU A 70 -2.00 -2.98 1.71
CA LEU A 70 -1.92 -1.71 0.97
C LEU A 70 -0.90 -1.79 -0.17
N ASP A 71 0.30 -2.28 0.10
CA ASP A 71 1.37 -2.45 -0.89
C ASP A 71 0.91 -3.40 -2.02
N LYS A 72 0.25 -4.52 -1.66
CA LYS A 72 -0.29 -5.47 -2.64
C LYS A 72 -1.38 -4.86 -3.51
N MET A 73 -2.31 -4.09 -2.93
CA MET A 73 -3.36 -3.42 -3.70
C MET A 73 -2.78 -2.39 -4.66
N ALA A 74 -1.79 -1.61 -4.21
CA ALA A 74 -1.10 -0.64 -5.06
C ALA A 74 -0.36 -1.31 -6.23
N ALA A 75 0.31 -2.44 -5.98
CA ALA A 75 0.98 -3.22 -7.02
C ALA A 75 0.00 -3.79 -8.06
N LEU A 76 -1.13 -4.36 -7.61
CA LEU A 76 -2.15 -4.90 -8.52
C LEU A 76 -2.78 -3.83 -9.41
N LEU A 77 -2.94 -2.60 -8.90
CA LEU A 77 -3.46 -1.48 -9.69
C LEU A 77 -2.43 -0.95 -10.69
N ASP A 78 -1.14 -0.90 -10.32
CA ASP A 78 -0.07 -0.57 -11.29
C ASP A 78 -0.02 -1.60 -12.43
N ASP A 79 -0.08 -2.89 -12.10
CA ASP A 79 -0.09 -3.97 -13.10
C ASP A 79 -1.29 -3.82 -14.05
N ALA A 80 -2.46 -3.42 -13.53
CA ALA A 80 -3.63 -3.16 -14.34
C ALA A 80 -3.49 -1.93 -15.24
N ALA A 81 -2.91 -0.83 -14.74
CA ALA A 81 -2.64 0.37 -15.54
C ALA A 81 -1.67 0.06 -16.70
N GLU A 82 -0.60 -0.68 -16.42
CA GLU A 82 0.38 -1.09 -17.44
C GLU A 82 -0.25 -2.01 -18.51
N ALA A 83 -1.13 -2.93 -18.12
CA ALA A 83 -1.85 -3.79 -19.05
C ALA A 83 -2.77 -2.98 -19.99
N TYR A 84 -3.40 -1.91 -19.50
CA TYR A 84 -4.18 -1.00 -20.35
C TYR A 84 -3.28 -0.25 -21.34
N HIS A 85 -2.15 0.28 -20.89
CA HIS A 85 -1.19 0.99 -21.74
C HIS A 85 -0.65 0.11 -22.89
N GLN A 86 -0.30 -1.15 -22.61
CA GLN A 86 0.16 -2.11 -23.63
C GLN A 86 -0.92 -2.45 -24.66
N THR A 87 -2.16 -2.61 -24.20
CA THR A 87 -3.31 -2.91 -25.07
C THR A 87 -3.59 -1.74 -26.01
N ASP A 88 -3.56 -0.51 -25.50
CA ASP A 88 -3.77 0.70 -26.29
C ASP A 88 -2.67 0.92 -27.33
N THR A 89 -1.40 0.72 -26.94
CA THR A 89 -0.27 0.84 -27.86
C THR A 89 -0.36 -0.18 -29.00
N SER A 90 -0.65 -1.45 -28.67
CA SER A 90 -0.78 -2.51 -29.68
C SER A 90 -1.96 -2.29 -30.62
N GLY A 91 -3.07 -1.77 -30.10
CA GLY A 91 -4.24 -1.41 -30.91
C GLY A 91 -3.96 -0.22 -31.83
N GLY A 92 -3.22 0.78 -31.34
CA GLY A 92 -2.76 1.94 -32.13
C GLY A 92 -1.87 1.53 -33.29
N ASP A 93 -0.86 0.70 -33.04
CA ASP A 93 0.06 0.19 -34.06
C ASP A 93 -0.67 -0.67 -35.11
N ALA A 94 -1.67 -1.45 -34.69
CA ALA A 94 -2.50 -2.24 -35.60
C ALA A 94 -3.38 -1.37 -36.51
N ILE A 95 -3.87 -0.23 -36.00
CA ILE A 95 -4.66 0.73 -36.80
C ILE A 95 -3.75 1.49 -37.77
N ASP A 96 -2.58 1.95 -37.32
CA ASP A 96 -1.59 2.67 -38.13
C ASP A 96 -1.07 1.78 -39.27
N SER A 97 -0.75 0.51 -38.98
CA SER A 97 -0.33 -0.47 -39.98
C SER A 97 -1.45 -0.91 -40.94
N ALA A 98 -2.73 -0.80 -40.53
CA ALA A 98 -3.88 -1.06 -41.39
C ALA A 98 -4.23 0.10 -42.33
N GLY A 99 -3.55 1.25 -42.22
CA GLY A 99 -3.60 2.32 -43.21
C GLY A 99 -4.82 3.24 -43.11
N MET A 100 -5.09 3.77 -41.92
CA MET A 100 -5.77 5.06 -41.74
C MET A 100 -4.76 6.10 -41.27
#